data_AF-A0A4Y8ZNT0-F1
#
_entry.id   AF-A0A4Y8ZNT0-F1
#
_cell.length_a   1.000
_cell.length_b   1.000
_cell.length_c   1.000
_cell.angle_alpha   90.00
_cell.angle_beta   90.00
_cell.angle_gamma   90.00
#
_symmetry.space_group_name_H-M   'P 1'
#
loop_
_entity.id
_entity.type
_entity.pdbx_description
1 polymer ?
#
loop_
_entity_poly.entity_id
_entity_poly.type
_entity_poly.pdbx_seq_one_letter_code
_entity_poly.pdbx_strand_id
1 'polypeptide(L)'
;MVTGSGDPLLDWLFARPGQDRPGPAGDCFTDEAEWLAAGRSLPDTGGRLASLLREHPDPVTRSAAALALGLLGETDARRELIEALSDAPLVAMEAAAALAAVGDREAVEPLCAALRSASANVRANAVAALGRIGGRRAEDCIEMVIADPDPMVRAAAADARGRSPNR
;
A
#
# COMPACT_ATOMS: atom_id res chain seq x y z
N MET A 1 -9.20 11.42 34.23
CA MET A 1 -8.46 10.15 34.29
C MET A 1 -8.41 9.60 32.88
N VAL A 2 -7.35 9.92 32.14
CA VAL A 2 -7.13 9.39 30.78
C VAL A 2 -6.32 8.12 30.96
N THR A 3 -6.85 7.00 30.49
CA THR A 3 -6.18 5.70 30.46
C THR A 3 -5.01 5.80 29.50
N GLY A 4 -3.78 5.69 30.01
CA GLY A 4 -2.59 5.57 29.19
C GLY A 4 -2.71 4.35 28.27
N SER A 5 -2.29 4.52 27.02
CA SER A 5 -2.22 3.49 25.98
C SER A 5 -1.37 2.28 26.37
N GLY A 6 -0.59 2.38 27.46
CA GLY A 6 0.37 1.37 27.90
C GLY A 6 1.68 1.42 27.09
N ASP A 7 1.72 2.24 26.04
CA ASP A 7 2.90 2.57 25.29
C ASP A 7 3.49 3.89 25.84
N PRO A 8 4.68 3.84 26.46
CA PRO A 8 5.33 5.02 27.05
C PRO A 8 5.53 6.17 26.06
N LEU A 9 5.66 5.88 24.76
CA LEU A 9 5.88 6.87 23.71
C LEU A 9 4.59 7.62 23.36
N LEU A 10 3.48 6.90 23.22
CA LEU A 10 2.18 7.50 22.89
C LEU A 10 1.64 8.29 24.07
N ASP A 11 1.80 7.77 25.29
CA ASP A 11 1.40 8.47 26.50
C ASP A 11 2.17 9.79 26.69
N TRP A 12 3.43 9.83 26.27
CA TRP A 12 4.24 11.05 26.25
C TRP A 12 3.85 12.03 25.13
N LEU A 13 3.53 11.54 23.93
CA LEU A 13 3.11 12.37 22.79
C LEU A 13 1.78 13.11 23.05
N PHE A 14 0.80 12.44 23.66
CA PHE A 14 -0.53 13.01 23.89
C PHE A 14 -0.63 13.94 25.10
N ALA A 15 0.36 13.94 26.00
CA ALA A 15 0.32 14.71 27.24
C ALA A 15 0.68 16.20 27.12
N ARG A 16 1.03 16.72 25.92
CA ARG A 16 1.74 18.00 25.82
C ARG A 16 0.87 19.23 26.11
N PRO A 17 1.23 19.98 27.16
CA PRO A 17 1.64 21.37 26.89
C PRO A 17 2.91 21.78 27.65
N GLY A 18 3.82 22.46 26.92
CA GLY A 18 4.87 23.30 27.49
C GLY A 18 6.01 22.60 28.24
N GLN A 19 7.08 22.30 27.49
CA GLN A 19 8.50 22.24 27.88
C GLN A 19 9.24 20.89 27.93
N ASP A 20 10.40 20.90 27.25
CA ASP A 20 11.76 20.49 27.68
C ASP A 20 11.87 19.36 28.68
N ARG A 21 11.42 18.16 28.30
CA ARG A 21 11.87 16.92 28.94
C ARG A 21 12.48 15.99 27.91
N PRO A 22 13.74 15.52 28.12
CA PRO A 22 14.34 14.53 27.24
C PRO A 22 13.51 13.24 27.28
N GLY A 23 13.39 12.59 26.13
CA GLY A 23 12.65 11.33 26.01
C GLY A 23 13.31 10.19 26.82
N PRO A 24 12.67 9.02 26.92
CA PRO A 24 13.17 7.89 27.70
C PRO A 24 14.55 7.35 27.25
N ALA A 25 15.03 7.74 26.06
CA ALA A 25 16.37 7.43 25.56
C ALA A 25 17.43 8.53 25.81
N GLY A 26 17.07 9.65 26.43
CA GLY A 26 17.99 10.77 26.71
C GLY A 26 18.24 11.72 25.53
N ASP A 27 17.66 11.45 24.36
CA ASP A 27 17.80 12.32 23.19
C ASP A 27 16.82 13.51 23.26
N CYS A 28 17.36 14.70 23.07
CA CYS A 28 16.61 15.95 22.95
C CYS A 28 16.10 16.06 21.51
N PHE A 29 14.82 15.79 21.24
CA PHE A 29 14.23 16.10 19.93
C PHE A 29 13.23 17.25 20.10
N THR A 30 13.60 18.42 19.60
CA THR A 30 12.87 19.67 19.88
C THR A 30 11.83 20.01 18.81
N ASP A 31 11.91 19.47 17.58
CA ASP A 31 10.87 19.64 16.56
C ASP A 31 10.79 18.51 15.50
N GLU A 32 9.71 18.54 14.71
CA GLU A 32 9.39 17.62 13.61
C GLU A 32 10.35 17.77 12.41
N ALA A 33 10.94 18.96 12.23
CA ALA A 33 11.85 19.25 11.12
C ALA A 33 13.21 18.56 11.33
N GLU A 34 13.68 18.45 12.58
CA GLU A 34 14.91 17.75 12.94
C GLU A 34 14.78 16.21 12.76
N TRP A 35 13.58 15.66 13.00
CA TRP A 35 13.25 14.25 12.75
C TRP A 35 13.23 13.91 11.25
N LEU A 36 12.59 14.76 10.44
CA LEU A 36 12.54 14.62 8.99
C LEU A 36 13.91 14.85 8.34
N ALA A 37 14.71 15.80 8.84
CA ALA A 37 16.06 16.08 8.37
C ALA A 37 17.04 14.91 8.58
N ALA A 38 16.77 14.04 9.56
CA ALA A 38 17.54 12.82 9.80
C ALA A 38 17.16 11.63 8.89
N GLY A 39 16.26 11.85 7.91
CA GLY A 39 15.84 10.83 6.96
C GLY A 39 15.02 9.70 7.58
N ARG A 40 14.40 9.93 8.75
CA ARG A 40 13.61 8.93 9.47
C ARG A 40 12.12 9.14 9.23
N SER A 41 11.43 8.06 8.85
CA SER A 41 9.97 8.03 8.78
C SER A 41 9.38 8.24 10.18
N LEU A 42 8.24 8.94 10.28
CA LEU A 42 7.48 9.04 11.53
C LEU A 42 7.18 7.61 12.02
N PRO A 43 7.48 7.28 13.30
CA PRO A 43 7.16 5.96 13.84
C PRO A 43 5.67 5.70 13.61
N ASP A 44 5.33 4.54 13.03
CA ASP A 44 3.95 4.08 12.82
C ASP A 44 3.16 4.73 11.67
N THR A 45 3.79 5.42 10.70
CA THR A 45 3.05 5.93 9.52
C THR A 45 2.43 4.81 8.70
N GLY A 46 3.18 3.73 8.45
CA GLY A 46 2.67 2.53 7.79
C GLY A 46 1.51 1.89 8.55
N GLY A 47 1.63 1.70 9.87
CA GLY A 47 0.59 1.09 10.71
C GLY A 47 -0.69 1.94 10.82
N ARG A 48 -0.54 3.27 10.87
CA ARG A 48 -1.67 4.20 10.82
C ARG A 48 -2.38 4.18 9.48
N LEU A 49 -1.65 4.20 8.37
CA LEU A 49 -2.24 4.12 7.04
C LEU A 49 -2.91 2.75 6.81
N ALA A 50 -2.31 1.67 7.30
CA ALA A 50 -2.91 0.33 7.27
C ALA A 50 -4.23 0.27 8.07
N SER A 51 -4.28 0.92 9.24
CA SER A 51 -5.50 1.02 10.03
C SER A 51 -6.58 1.87 9.35
N LEU A 52 -6.21 3.00 8.74
CA LEU A 52 -7.13 3.81 7.94
C LEU A 52 -7.70 3.05 6.75
N LEU A 53 -6.85 2.26 6.06
CA LEU A 53 -7.27 1.40 4.95
C LEU A 53 -8.30 0.35 5.39
N ARG A 54 -8.25 -0.11 6.65
CA ARG A 54 -9.14 -1.16 7.15
C ARG A 54 -10.44 -0.62 7.73
N GLU A 55 -10.36 0.48 8.47
CA GLU A 55 -11.42 0.89 9.40
C GLU A 55 -12.18 2.14 8.94
N HIS A 56 -11.62 2.94 8.03
CA HIS A 56 -12.23 4.22 7.67
C HIS A 56 -13.54 4.00 6.86
N PRO A 57 -14.66 4.65 7.22
CA PRO A 57 -15.94 4.42 6.55
C PRO A 57 -15.98 4.91 5.10
N ASP A 58 -15.28 6.00 4.79
CA ASP A 58 -15.23 6.60 3.45
C ASP A 58 -14.23 5.86 2.54
N PRO A 59 -14.68 5.30 1.39
CA PRO A 59 -13.81 4.66 0.41
C PRO A 59 -12.73 5.59 -0.18
N VAL A 60 -12.97 6.90 -0.26
CA VAL A 60 -11.98 7.85 -0.80
C VAL A 60 -10.78 7.97 0.14
N THR A 61 -11.03 8.04 1.45
CA THR A 61 -9.94 8.02 2.44
C THR A 61 -9.20 6.67 2.43
N ARG A 62 -9.91 5.55 2.29
CA ARG A 62 -9.28 4.23 2.18
C ARG A 62 -8.39 4.13 0.93
N SER A 63 -8.85 4.62 -0.22
CA SER A 63 -8.05 4.60 -1.44
C SER A 63 -6.81 5.51 -1.31
N ALA A 64 -6.94 6.69 -0.69
CA ALA A 64 -5.81 7.56 -0.41
C ALA A 64 -4.78 6.88 0.52
N ALA A 65 -5.23 6.13 1.52
CA ALA A 65 -4.36 5.34 2.39
C ALA A 65 -3.61 4.24 1.61
N ALA A 66 -4.31 3.49 0.75
CA ALA A 66 -3.68 2.49 -0.12
C ALA A 66 -2.62 3.10 -1.05
N LEU A 67 -2.93 4.22 -1.69
CA LEU A 67 -1.99 4.95 -2.54
C LEU A 67 -0.76 5.39 -1.75
N ALA A 68 -0.95 5.98 -0.56
CA ALA A 68 0.14 6.44 0.29
C ALA A 68 1.06 5.27 0.70
N LEU A 69 0.50 4.12 1.09
CA LEU A 69 1.27 2.91 1.40
C LEU A 69 2.11 2.45 0.20
N GLY A 70 1.53 2.47 -1.01
CA GLY A 70 2.24 2.13 -2.24
C GLY A 70 3.38 3.10 -2.58
N LEU A 71 3.15 4.41 -2.44
CA LEU A 71 4.16 5.44 -2.70
C LEU A 71 5.31 5.41 -1.70
N LEU A 72 5.02 5.08 -0.45
CA LEU A 72 6.03 4.89 0.60
C LEU A 72 6.76 3.55 0.49
N GLY A 73 6.22 2.59 -0.26
CA GLY A 73 6.79 1.25 -0.38
C GLY A 73 6.69 0.44 0.91
N GLU A 74 5.66 0.70 1.73
CA GLU A 74 5.46 0.05 3.03
C GLU A 74 5.11 -1.43 2.86
N THR A 75 6.11 -2.29 2.96
CA THR A 75 5.97 -3.76 2.84
C THR A 75 5.16 -4.36 4.00
N ASP A 76 5.14 -3.70 5.14
CA ASP A 76 4.48 -4.20 6.35
C ASP A 76 2.95 -4.18 6.20
N ALA A 77 2.41 -3.29 5.37
CA ALA A 77 0.98 -3.19 5.08
C ALA A 77 0.52 -4.11 3.93
N ARG A 78 1.34 -5.06 3.48
CA ARG A 78 1.01 -5.94 2.34
C ARG A 78 -0.31 -6.68 2.55
N ARG A 79 -0.58 -7.12 3.78
CA ARG A 79 -1.77 -7.91 4.09
C ARG A 79 -3.01 -7.06 3.95
N GLU A 80 -2.99 -5.85 4.49
CA GLU A 80 -4.07 -4.88 4.38
C GLU A 80 -4.31 -4.48 2.92
N LEU A 81 -3.25 -4.29 2.13
CA LEU A 81 -3.36 -4.04 0.69
C LEU A 81 -3.99 -5.22 -0.07
N ILE A 82 -3.64 -6.46 0.29
CA ILE A 82 -4.27 -7.66 -0.30
C ILE A 82 -5.75 -7.73 0.05
N GLU A 83 -6.12 -7.48 1.31
CA GLU A 83 -7.51 -7.46 1.75
C GLU A 83 -8.32 -6.36 1.01
N ALA A 84 -7.70 -5.19 0.79
CA ALA A 84 -8.29 -4.05 0.09
C ALA A 84 -8.58 -4.28 -1.41
N LEU A 85 -8.01 -5.32 -2.04
CA LEU A 85 -8.35 -5.71 -3.42
C LEU A 85 -9.82 -6.13 -3.60
N SER A 86 -10.49 -6.53 -2.51
CA SER A 86 -11.89 -6.92 -2.51
C SER A 86 -12.85 -5.81 -2.06
N ASP A 87 -12.34 -4.60 -1.84
CA ASP A 87 -13.12 -3.42 -1.43
C ASP A 87 -13.76 -2.72 -2.66
N ALA A 88 -14.27 -1.52 -2.46
CA ALA A 88 -14.84 -0.66 -3.48
C ALA A 88 -13.86 -0.48 -4.65
N PRO A 89 -14.35 -0.35 -5.90
CA PRO A 89 -13.50 -0.30 -7.09
C PRO A 89 -12.37 0.73 -7.04
N LEU A 90 -12.60 1.88 -6.38
CA LEU A 90 -11.59 2.92 -6.19
C LEU A 90 -10.45 2.44 -5.27
N VAL A 91 -10.79 1.80 -4.15
CA VAL A 91 -9.82 1.28 -3.18
C VAL A 91 -9.05 0.11 -3.78
N ALA A 92 -9.74 -0.84 -4.41
CA ALA A 92 -9.13 -1.99 -5.06
C ALA A 92 -8.15 -1.60 -6.18
N MET A 93 -8.45 -0.52 -6.91
CA MET A 93 -7.58 0.03 -7.95
C MET A 93 -6.27 0.55 -7.35
N GLU A 94 -6.34 1.32 -6.27
CA GLU A 94 -5.14 1.85 -5.59
C GLU A 94 -4.37 0.74 -4.86
N ALA A 95 -5.07 -0.22 -4.27
CA ALA A 95 -4.45 -1.38 -3.63
C ALA A 95 -3.64 -2.22 -4.64
N ALA A 96 -4.19 -2.46 -5.83
CA ALA A 96 -3.46 -3.16 -6.90
C ALA A 96 -2.22 -2.38 -7.36
N ALA A 97 -2.32 -1.06 -7.48
CA ALA A 97 -1.18 -0.20 -7.83
C ALA A 97 -0.10 -0.19 -6.73
N ALA A 98 -0.52 -0.15 -5.46
CA ALA A 98 0.38 -0.20 -4.31
C ALA A 98 1.12 -1.54 -4.23
N LEU A 99 0.43 -2.67 -4.43
CA LEU A 99 1.06 -3.99 -4.50
C LEU A 99 2.06 -4.10 -5.66
N ALA A 100 1.81 -3.41 -6.77
CA ALA A 100 2.75 -3.29 -7.89
C ALA A 100 4.05 -2.56 -7.51
N ALA A 101 3.94 -1.55 -6.64
CA ALA A 101 5.07 -0.77 -6.15
C ALA A 101 5.88 -1.56 -5.11
N VAL A 102 5.19 -2.27 -4.20
CA VAL A 102 5.81 -3.14 -3.20
C VAL A 102 6.53 -4.33 -3.85
N GLY A 103 5.93 -4.93 -4.89
CA GLY A 103 6.57 -6.01 -5.67
C GLY A 103 6.66 -7.36 -4.96
N ASP A 104 5.80 -7.60 -3.97
CA ASP A 104 5.77 -8.85 -3.21
C ASP A 104 5.15 -10.00 -4.03
N ARG A 105 5.80 -11.17 -4.03
CA ARG A 105 5.30 -12.39 -4.68
C ARG A 105 4.06 -12.97 -4.00
N GLU A 106 3.84 -12.70 -2.72
CA GLU A 106 2.62 -13.11 -2.02
C GLU A 106 1.36 -12.46 -2.63
N ALA A 107 1.51 -11.33 -3.32
CA ALA A 107 0.40 -10.64 -3.98
C ALA A 107 -0.03 -11.28 -5.31
N VAL A 108 0.71 -12.24 -5.88
CA VAL A 108 0.43 -12.80 -7.21
C VAL A 108 -0.96 -13.44 -7.30
N GLU A 109 -1.30 -14.35 -6.38
CA GLU A 109 -2.62 -15.01 -6.42
C GLU A 109 -3.79 -14.03 -6.18
N PRO A 110 -3.72 -13.12 -5.18
CA PRO A 110 -4.71 -12.06 -5.03
C PRO A 110 -4.87 -11.17 -6.28
N LEU A 111 -3.76 -10.77 -6.91
CA LEU A 111 -3.80 -9.96 -8.13
C LEU A 111 -4.39 -10.76 -9.31
N CYS A 112 -4.08 -12.05 -9.43
CA CYS A 112 -4.72 -12.93 -10.41
C CYS A 112 -6.24 -13.04 -10.19
N ALA A 113 -6.73 -13.01 -8.95
CA ALA A 113 -8.15 -12.94 -8.67
C ALA A 113 -8.76 -11.60 -9.08
N ALA A 114 -8.04 -10.48 -8.85
CA ALA A 114 -8.46 -9.12 -9.23
C ALA A 114 -8.61 -8.93 -10.75
N LEU A 115 -7.96 -9.76 -11.57
CA LEU A 115 -8.18 -9.81 -13.03
C LEU A 115 -9.62 -10.16 -13.43
N ARG A 116 -10.44 -10.70 -12.52
CA ARG A 116 -11.86 -10.98 -12.77
C ARG A 116 -12.79 -9.84 -12.33
N SER A 117 -12.23 -8.71 -11.89
CA SER A 117 -13.02 -7.56 -11.47
C SER A 117 -13.85 -7.00 -12.62
N ALA A 118 -15.07 -6.55 -12.31
CA ALA A 118 -15.90 -5.83 -13.27
C ALA A 118 -15.27 -4.49 -13.71
N SER A 119 -14.44 -3.89 -12.84
CA SER A 119 -13.75 -2.63 -13.13
C SER A 119 -12.52 -2.85 -14.00
N ALA A 120 -12.52 -2.24 -15.19
CA ALA A 120 -11.37 -2.28 -16.10
C ALA A 120 -10.11 -1.65 -15.48
N ASN A 121 -10.25 -0.61 -14.64
CA ASN A 121 -9.13 0.03 -13.96
C ASN A 121 -8.45 -0.95 -12.98
N VAL A 122 -9.25 -1.71 -12.22
CA VAL A 122 -8.73 -2.73 -11.30
C VAL A 122 -8.01 -3.82 -12.07
N ARG A 123 -8.60 -4.31 -13.18
CA ARG A 123 -7.96 -5.32 -14.04
C ARG A 123 -6.64 -4.81 -14.62
N ALA A 124 -6.60 -3.59 -15.15
CA ALA A 124 -5.39 -3.01 -15.74
C ALA A 124 -4.26 -2.86 -14.72
N ASN A 125 -4.57 -2.35 -13.51
CA ASN A 125 -3.57 -2.23 -12.45
C ASN A 125 -3.08 -3.59 -11.96
N ALA A 126 -3.97 -4.58 -11.85
CA ALA A 126 -3.57 -5.94 -11.50
C ALA A 126 -2.63 -6.56 -12.54
N VAL A 127 -2.88 -6.34 -13.83
CA VAL A 127 -1.97 -6.77 -14.91
C VAL A 127 -0.61 -6.09 -14.80
N ALA A 128 -0.59 -4.77 -14.58
CA ALA A 128 0.66 -4.03 -14.41
C ALA A 128 1.45 -4.53 -13.20
N ALA A 129 0.77 -4.81 -12.08
CA ALA A 129 1.35 -5.37 -10.88
C ALA A 129 1.96 -6.75 -11.13
N LEU A 130 1.22 -7.65 -11.77
CA LEU A 130 1.70 -8.98 -12.16
C LEU A 130 2.92 -8.89 -13.09
N GLY A 131 2.92 -7.96 -14.05
CA GLY A 131 4.05 -7.74 -14.95
C GLY A 131 5.31 -7.26 -14.23
N ARG A 132 5.16 -6.45 -13.18
CA ARG A 132 6.27 -5.98 -12.34
C ARG A 132 6.82 -7.06 -11.42
N ILE A 133 5.95 -7.83 -10.79
CA ILE A 133 6.35 -8.93 -9.89
C ILE A 133 7.03 -10.06 -10.69
N GLY A 134 6.45 -10.38 -11.86
CA GLY A 134 6.95 -11.40 -12.77
C GLY A 134 6.85 -12.84 -12.23
N GLY A 135 7.42 -13.77 -13.00
CA GLY A 135 7.38 -15.20 -12.71
C GLY A 135 6.27 -15.94 -13.44
N ARG A 136 6.43 -17.26 -13.59
CA ARG A 136 5.54 -18.11 -14.41
C ARG A 136 4.06 -17.90 -14.12
N ARG A 137 3.69 -17.88 -12.83
CA ARG A 137 2.29 -17.74 -12.45
C ARG A 137 1.69 -16.39 -12.87
N ALA A 138 2.47 -15.31 -12.77
CA ALA A 138 2.05 -13.99 -13.21
C ALA A 138 1.91 -13.93 -14.74
N GLU A 139 2.84 -14.54 -15.47
CA GLU A 139 2.77 -14.67 -16.93
C GLU A 139 1.50 -15.42 -17.37
N ASP A 140 1.20 -16.57 -16.75
CA ASP A 140 -0.02 -17.34 -17.03
C ASP A 140 -1.29 -16.50 -16.81
N CYS A 141 -1.32 -15.69 -15.75
CA CYS A 141 -2.44 -14.79 -15.46
C CYS A 141 -2.57 -13.66 -16.49
N ILE A 142 -1.45 -13.07 -16.93
CA ILE A 142 -1.45 -12.01 -17.94
C ILE A 142 -1.94 -12.57 -19.28
N GLU A 143 -1.58 -13.80 -19.64
CA GLU A 143 -2.05 -14.44 -20.88
C GLU A 143 -3.56 -14.55 -20.96
N MET A 144 -4.24 -14.77 -19.83
CA MET A 144 -5.70 -14.86 -19.76
C MET A 144 -6.42 -13.55 -20.12
N VAL A 145 -5.75 -12.40 -20.04
CA VAL A 145 -6.36 -11.06 -20.22
C VAL A 145 -5.81 -10.30 -21.43
N ILE A 146 -5.02 -10.96 -22.29
CA ILE A 146 -4.54 -10.37 -23.56
C ILE A 146 -5.72 -9.97 -24.48
N ALA A 147 -6.82 -10.72 -24.43
CA ALA A 147 -8.02 -10.48 -25.21
C ALA A 147 -9.13 -9.77 -24.41
N ASP A 148 -8.79 -9.06 -23.32
CA ASP A 148 -9.77 -8.34 -22.52
C ASP A 148 -10.59 -7.36 -23.38
N PRO A 149 -11.92 -7.24 -23.16
CA PRO A 149 -12.75 -6.30 -23.91
C PRO A 149 -12.26 -4.85 -23.78
N ASP A 150 -11.66 -4.49 -22.64
CA ASP A 150 -11.20 -3.14 -22.38
C ASP A 150 -9.82 -2.86 -23.02
N PRO A 151 -9.69 -1.80 -23.85
CA PRO A 151 -8.43 -1.45 -24.48
C PRO A 151 -7.28 -1.15 -23.51
N MET A 152 -7.58 -0.59 -22.34
CA MET A 152 -6.56 -0.25 -21.34
C MET A 152 -5.97 -1.52 -20.72
N VAL A 153 -6.80 -2.53 -20.45
CA VAL A 153 -6.34 -3.83 -19.94
C VAL A 153 -5.47 -4.54 -20.98
N ARG A 154 -5.84 -4.49 -22.27
CA ARG A 154 -5.01 -5.05 -23.35
C ARG A 154 -3.66 -4.35 -23.47
N ALA A 155 -3.64 -3.03 -23.35
CA ALA A 155 -2.41 -2.24 -23.37
C ALA A 155 -1.50 -2.59 -22.18
N ALA A 156 -2.07 -2.72 -20.97
CA ALA A 156 -1.34 -3.16 -19.79
C ALA A 156 -0.75 -4.57 -19.97
N ALA A 157 -1.51 -5.50 -20.57
CA ALA A 157 -1.03 -6.86 -20.83
C ALA A 157 0.12 -6.89 -21.84
N ALA A 158 0.05 -6.07 -22.90
CA ALA A 158 1.11 -5.95 -23.88
C ALA A 158 2.41 -5.38 -23.26
N ASP A 159 2.28 -4.33 -22.42
CA ASP A 159 3.42 -3.73 -21.72
C ASP A 159 4.04 -4.69 -20.70
N ALA A 160 3.20 -5.36 -19.89
CA ALA A 160 3.64 -6.35 -18.91
C ALA A 160 4.45 -7.50 -19.56
N ARG A 161 4.03 -7.97 -20.75
CA ARG A 161 4.78 -8.98 -21.53
C ARG A 161 6.07 -8.45 -22.15
N GLY A 162 6.17 -7.14 -22.42
CA GLY A 162 7.40 -6.52 -22.87
C GLY A 162 8.44 -6.40 -21.76
N ARG A 163 7.99 -6.35 -20.50
CA ARG A 163 8.84 -6.16 -19.32
C ARG A 163 9.30 -7.46 -18.66
N SER A 164 8.67 -8.60 -18.92
CA SER A 164 9.08 -9.87 -18.32
C SER A 164 10.53 -10.19 -18.75
N PRO A 165 11.48 -10.32 -17.79
CA PRO A 165 12.91 -10.44 -18.09
C PRO A 165 13.31 -11.81 -18.64
N ASN A 166 12.35 -12.60 -19.12
CA ASN A 166 12.57 -13.93 -19.65
C ASN A 166 12.37 -13.90 -21.18
N ARG A 167 13.42 -13.46 -21.88
CA ARG A 167 13.59 -13.62 -23.32
C ARG A 167 15.01 -14.07 -23.63
#